data_AF-A0A0F9FP13-F1
#
_entry.id   AF-A0A0F9FP13-F1
#
_cell.length_a   1.000
_cell.length_b   1.000
_cell.length_c   1.000
_cell.angle_alpha   90.00
_cell.angle_beta   90.00
_cell.angle_gamma   90.00
#
_symmetry.space_group_name_H-M   'P 1'
#
loop_
_entity.id
_entity.type
_entity.pdbx_description
1 polymer ?
#
loop_
_entity_poly.entity_id
_entity_poly.type
_entity_poly.pdbx_seq_one_letter_code
_entity_poly.pdbx_strand_id
1 'polypeptide(L)'
;MGYYINPPNETKEEWLNDNGIEVTVPEWDLLATNFPGGVYVCLVDNGLFTAVGIAYKESEFNEFNDTSHDDRPRKWYVVPHEDIINVCPDVEDRLEAGL
;
A
#
# COMPACT_ATOMS: atom_id res chain seq x y z
N MET A 1 -5.42 13.92 -1.92
CA MET A 1 -5.92 12.74 -2.66
C MET A 1 -4.85 11.67 -2.50
N GLY A 2 -5.24 10.43 -2.22
CA GLY A 2 -4.30 9.31 -2.08
C GLY A 2 -3.81 8.80 -3.44
N TYR A 3 -2.81 7.93 -3.40
CA TYR A 3 -2.28 7.23 -4.57
C TYR A 3 -2.69 5.77 -4.50
N TYR A 4 -2.92 5.15 -5.66
CA TYR A 4 -3.51 3.82 -5.75
C TYR A 4 -2.80 2.95 -6.78
N ILE A 5 -2.59 1.69 -6.43
CA ILE A 5 -2.12 0.67 -7.37
C ILE A 5 -3.28 0.26 -8.28
N ASN A 6 -3.08 0.42 -9.59
CA ASN A 6 -4.00 -0.02 -10.64
C ASN A 6 -3.19 -0.62 -11.81
N PRO A 7 -2.79 -1.89 -11.70
CA PRO A 7 -2.02 -2.55 -12.75
C PRO A 7 -2.88 -2.69 -14.03
N PRO A 8 -2.28 -2.51 -15.22
CA PRO A 8 -3.05 -2.43 -16.47
C PRO A 8 -3.54 -3.78 -17.01
N ASN A 9 -2.88 -4.89 -16.66
CA ASN A 9 -3.04 -6.18 -17.32
C ASN A 9 -3.45 -7.34 -16.38
N GLU A 10 -3.62 -7.05 -15.10
CA GLU A 10 -3.90 -8.05 -14.06
C GLU A 10 -4.77 -7.44 -12.95
N THR A 11 -5.25 -8.27 -12.04
CA THR A 11 -5.96 -7.80 -10.85
C THR A 11 -4.98 -7.20 -9.83
N LYS A 12 -5.51 -6.41 -8.87
CA LYS A 12 -4.67 -5.82 -7.83
C LYS A 12 -4.11 -6.90 -6.91
N GLU A 13 -4.90 -7.94 -6.68
CA GLU A 13 -4.59 -9.10 -5.87
C GLU A 13 -3.47 -9.93 -6.50
N GLU A 14 -3.54 -10.21 -7.81
CA GLU A 14 -2.46 -10.88 -8.55
C GLU A 14 -1.16 -10.09 -8.46
N TRP A 15 -1.22 -8.79 -8.76
CA TRP A 15 -0.04 -7.93 -8.69
C TRP A 15 0.58 -7.89 -7.29
N LEU A 16 -0.24 -7.81 -6.24
CA LEU A 16 0.24 -7.81 -4.85
C LEU A 16 0.83 -9.15 -4.42
N ASN A 17 0.31 -10.27 -4.93
CA ASN A 17 0.87 -11.59 -4.64
C ASN A 17 2.24 -11.80 -5.31
N ASP A 18 2.45 -11.18 -6.47
CA ASP A 18 3.68 -11.32 -7.24
C ASP A 18 4.77 -10.32 -6.82
N ASN A 19 4.38 -9.10 -6.40
CA ASN A 19 5.31 -8.00 -6.12
C ASN A 19 5.38 -7.61 -4.63
N GLY A 20 4.53 -8.19 -3.79
CA GLY A 20 4.39 -7.81 -2.39
C GLY A 20 4.49 -8.98 -1.42
N ILE A 21 4.67 -8.64 -0.14
CA ILE A 21 4.63 -9.58 0.98
C ILE A 21 3.42 -9.22 1.84
N GLU A 22 2.43 -10.12 1.95
CA GLU A 22 1.28 -9.93 2.85
C GLU A 22 1.76 -9.86 4.31
N VAL A 23 1.31 -8.84 5.04
CA VAL A 23 1.60 -8.65 6.47
C VAL A 23 0.30 -8.62 7.27
N THR A 24 0.29 -9.32 8.40
CA THR A 24 -0.91 -9.44 9.24
C THR A 24 -1.02 -8.35 10.29
N VAL A 25 0.13 -7.85 10.76
CA VAL A 25 0.23 -6.79 11.77
C VAL A 25 1.23 -5.76 11.25
N PRO A 26 0.77 -4.76 10.46
CA PRO A 26 1.67 -3.73 9.97
C PRO A 26 2.01 -2.75 11.10
N GLU A 27 3.27 -2.35 11.18
CA GLU A 27 3.79 -1.42 12.20
C GLU A 27 4.69 -0.41 11.52
N TRP A 28 4.24 0.84 11.43
CA TRP A 28 4.96 1.90 10.70
C TRP A 28 6.41 2.06 11.18
N ASP A 29 6.62 2.09 12.50
CA ASP A 29 7.95 2.25 13.11
C ASP A 29 8.93 1.12 12.78
N LEU A 30 8.42 -0.06 12.44
CA LEU A 30 9.25 -1.23 12.09
C LEU A 30 9.43 -1.41 10.59
N LEU A 31 8.73 -0.66 9.74
CA LEU A 31 8.77 -0.83 8.29
C LEU A 31 10.20 -0.77 7.75
N ALA A 32 10.93 0.31 8.05
CA ALA A 32 12.29 0.51 7.55
C ALA A 32 13.29 -0.53 8.09
N THR A 33 13.02 -1.08 9.29
CA THR A 33 13.89 -2.10 9.90
C THR A 33 13.63 -3.49 9.32
N ASN A 34 12.36 -3.87 9.15
CA ASN A 34 11.96 -5.19 8.69
C ASN A 34 11.97 -5.30 7.16
N PHE A 35 11.71 -4.20 6.47
CA PHE A 35 11.60 -4.11 5.02
C PHE A 35 12.30 -2.83 4.50
N PRO A 36 13.64 -2.79 4.48
CA PRO A 36 14.37 -1.66 3.94
C PRO A 36 13.95 -1.35 2.50
N GLY A 37 13.51 -0.11 2.23
CA GLY A 37 12.99 0.31 0.93
C GLY A 37 11.57 -0.21 0.60
N GLY A 38 10.90 -0.83 1.57
CA GLY A 38 9.51 -1.26 1.46
C GLY A 38 8.52 -0.14 1.74
N VAL A 39 7.37 -0.19 1.08
CA VAL A 39 6.25 0.73 1.26
C VAL A 39 5.02 -0.10 1.63
N TYR A 40 4.30 0.33 2.67
CA TYR A 40 3.03 -0.29 2.99
C TYR A 40 1.96 0.07 1.96
N VAL A 41 1.16 -0.92 1.59
CA VAL A 41 -0.05 -0.74 0.77
C VAL A 41 -1.21 -1.50 1.39
N CYS A 42 -2.40 -0.92 1.30
CA CYS A 42 -3.62 -1.45 1.92
C CYS A 42 -4.64 -1.82 0.84
N LEU A 43 -4.88 -3.12 0.66
CA LEU A 43 -5.96 -3.65 -0.16
C LEU A 43 -7.26 -3.61 0.65
N VAL A 44 -8.24 -2.84 0.17
CA VAL A 44 -9.57 -2.68 0.78
C VAL A 44 -10.62 -3.30 -0.13
N ASP A 45 -11.48 -4.14 0.44
CA ASP A 45 -12.65 -4.69 -0.24
C ASP A 45 -13.85 -3.74 -0.12
N ASN A 46 -14.31 -3.18 -1.24
CA ASN A 46 -15.49 -2.30 -1.32
C ASN A 46 -16.76 -3.04 -1.76
N GLY A 47 -16.76 -4.37 -1.75
CA GLY A 47 -17.85 -5.21 -2.22
C GLY A 47 -17.82 -5.41 -3.73
N LEU A 48 -18.14 -4.37 -4.51
CA LEU A 48 -18.18 -4.49 -5.99
C LEU A 48 -16.79 -4.43 -6.64
N PHE A 49 -15.79 -3.95 -5.92
CA PHE A 49 -14.41 -3.81 -6.39
C PHE A 49 -13.44 -3.69 -5.21
N THR A 50 -12.16 -3.90 -5.48
CA THR A 50 -11.08 -3.65 -4.52
C THR A 50 -10.27 -2.41 -4.87
N ALA A 51 -9.74 -1.74 -3.86
CA ALA A 51 -8.84 -0.59 -3.99
C ALA A 51 -7.56 -0.86 -3.21
N VAL A 52 -6.41 -0.48 -3.77
CA VAL A 52 -5.12 -0.62 -3.07
C VAL A 52 -4.53 0.76 -2.87
N GLY A 53 -4.60 1.27 -1.64
CA GLY A 53 -4.03 2.57 -1.26
C GLY A 53 -2.55 2.45 -0.94
N ILE A 54 -1.74 3.40 -1.41
CA ILE A 54 -0.31 3.49 -1.13
C ILE A 54 -0.09 4.36 0.12
N ALA A 55 0.47 3.78 1.18
CA ALA A 55 0.78 4.51 2.41
C ALA A 55 2.18 5.15 2.33
N TYR A 56 2.33 6.18 1.49
CA TYR A 56 3.60 6.88 1.25
C TYR A 56 4.09 7.74 2.43
N LYS A 57 3.31 7.83 3.51
CA LYS A 57 3.65 8.51 4.77
C LYS A 57 2.80 7.96 5.92
N GLU A 58 3.24 8.19 7.14
CA GLU A 58 2.59 7.68 8.36
C GLU A 58 1.12 8.11 8.46
N SER A 59 0.76 9.31 8.02
CA SER A 59 -0.64 9.75 8.09
C SER A 59 -1.57 8.93 7.19
N GLU A 60 -1.10 8.48 6.02
CA GLU A 60 -1.91 7.60 5.14
C GLU A 60 -2.02 6.21 5.77
N PHE A 61 -0.92 5.71 6.34
CA PHE A 61 -0.92 4.46 7.09
C PHE A 61 -1.94 4.48 8.23
N ASN A 62 -1.94 5.54 9.03
CA ASN A 62 -2.86 5.71 10.15
C ASN A 62 -4.32 5.79 9.68
N GLU A 63 -4.61 6.51 8.59
CA GLU A 63 -5.95 6.59 8.01
C GLU A 63 -6.44 5.20 7.52
N PHE A 64 -5.57 4.44 6.86
CA PHE A 64 -5.87 3.06 6.42
C PHE A 64 -5.82 2.03 7.55
N ASN A 65 -5.37 2.38 8.75
CA ASN A 65 -5.41 1.51 9.91
C ASN A 65 -6.56 1.86 10.87
N ASP A 66 -7.10 3.07 10.77
CA ASP A 66 -8.30 3.47 11.50
C ASP A 66 -9.53 2.73 10.96
N THR A 67 -10.14 1.94 11.84
CA THR A 67 -11.35 1.12 11.60
C THR A 67 -12.54 1.63 12.41
N SER A 68 -12.40 2.73 13.16
CA SER A 68 -13.47 3.27 14.00
C SER A 68 -14.68 3.78 13.20
N HIS A 69 -14.47 4.09 11.92
CA HIS A 69 -15.47 4.64 11.01
C HIS A 69 -15.58 3.88 9.67
N ASP A 70 -14.86 2.77 9.53
CA ASP A 70 -14.83 1.97 8.31
C ASP A 70 -14.59 0.49 8.65
N ASP A 71 -15.60 -0.34 8.37
CA ASP A 71 -15.63 -1.77 8.64
C ASP A 71 -15.29 -2.63 7.42
N ARG A 72 -14.92 -2.01 6.30
CA ARG A 72 -14.53 -2.73 5.09
C ARG A 72 -13.33 -3.64 5.36
N PRO A 73 -13.34 -4.91 4.91
CA PRO A 73 -12.20 -5.80 5.06
C PRO A 73 -10.94 -5.22 4.41
N ARG A 74 -9.80 -5.35 5.11
CA ARG A 74 -8.50 -4.85 4.66
C ARG A 74 -7.44 -5.94 4.74
N LYS A 75 -6.50 -5.91 3.80
CA LYS A 75 -5.23 -6.63 3.86
C LYS A 75 -4.09 -5.67 3.66
N TRP A 76 -2.97 -5.96 4.30
CA TRP A 76 -1.76 -5.15 4.19
C TRP A 76 -0.67 -5.93 3.48
N TYR A 77 0.09 -5.21 2.67
CA TYR A 77 1.26 -5.73 1.98
C TYR A 77 2.41 -4.75 2.13
N VAL A 78 3.63 -5.26 2.07
CA VAL A 78 4.84 -4.46 1.84
C VAL A 78 5.33 -4.72 0.43
N VAL A 79 5.58 -3.65 -0.32
CA VAL A 79 6.02 -3.70 -1.70
C VAL A 79 7.29 -2.86 -1.86
N PRO A 80 8.30 -3.30 -2.63
CA PRO A 80 9.48 -2.48 -2.93
C PRO A 80 9.10 -1.13 -3.56
N HIS A 81 9.83 -0.08 -3.18
CA HIS A 81 9.62 1.26 -3.71
C HIS A 81 9.63 1.31 -5.25
N GLU A 82 10.57 0.62 -5.89
CA GLU A 82 10.70 0.62 -7.35
C GLU A 82 9.45 0.04 -8.05
N ASP A 83 8.87 -1.03 -7.50
CA ASP A 83 7.68 -1.66 -8.07
C ASP A 83 6.45 -0.76 -7.91
N ILE A 84 6.37 0.00 -6.82
CA ILE A 84 5.33 1.04 -6.64
C ILE A 84 5.44 2.13 -7.70
N ILE A 85 6.63 2.67 -7.96
CA ILE A 85 6.84 3.69 -8.99
C ILE A 85 6.48 3.13 -10.37
N ASN A 86 6.88 1.90 -10.68
CA ASN A 86 6.60 1.27 -11.97
C ASN A 86 5.09 1.19 -12.28
N VAL A 87 4.25 0.92 -11.28
CA VAL A 87 2.78 0.79 -11.45
C VAL A 87 2.02 2.11 -11.21
N CYS A 88 2.58 3.03 -10.42
CA CYS A 88 1.98 4.32 -10.08
C CYS A 88 3.05 5.44 -10.08
N PRO A 89 3.55 5.89 -11.25
CA PRO A 89 4.66 6.84 -11.32
C PRO A 89 4.39 8.18 -10.61
N ASP A 90 3.12 8.62 -10.55
CA ASP A 90 2.73 9.88 -9.93
C ASP A 90 3.05 10.00 -8.43
N VAL A 91 3.35 8.88 -7.76
CA VAL A 91 3.69 8.84 -6.33
C VAL A 91 5.19 9.04 -6.06
N GLU A 92 6.05 8.99 -7.09
CA GLU A 92 7.51 9.06 -6.98
C GLU A 92 7.98 10.25 -6.14
N ASP A 93 7.56 11.48 -6.50
CA ASP A 93 7.88 12.70 -5.77
C ASP A 93 7.53 12.63 -4.28
N ARG A 94 6.49 11.86 -3.91
CA ARG A 94 6.05 11.72 -2.51
C ARG A 94 6.90 10.74 -1.73
N LEU A 95 7.33 9.66 -2.36
CA LEU A 95 8.17 8.66 -1.73
C LEU A 95 9.62 9.14 -1.63
N GLU A 96 10.10 9.92 -2.61
CA GLU A 96 11.42 10.55 -2.54
C GLU A 96 11.48 11.69 -1.51
N ALA A 97 10.39 12.46 -1.35
CA ALA A 97 10.33 13.55 -0.36
C ALA A 97 10.29 13.08 1.11
N GLY A 98 10.14 11.77 1.35
CA GLY A 98 10.14 11.14 2.67
C GLY A 98 11.49 10.54 3.09
N LEU A 99 12.52 10.64 2.24
CA LEU A 99 13.90 10.18 2.51
C LEU A 99 14.78 11.27 3.13
#